data_AF-A0A6B3F7K6-F1
#
_entry.id   AF-A0A6B3F7K6-F1
#
_cell.length_a   1.000
_cell.length_b   1.000
_cell.length_c   1.000
_cell.angle_alpha   90.00
_cell.angle_beta   90.00
_cell.angle_gamma   90.00
#
_symmetry.space_group_name_H-M   'P 1'
#
loop_
_entity.id
_entity.type
_entity.pdbx_description
1 polymer ?
#
loop_
_entity_poly.entity_id
_entity_poly.type
_entity_poly.pdbx_seq_one_letter_code
_entity_poly.pdbx_strand_id
1 'polypeptide(L)'
;WVAGGEGAKDFGAPKNLALALFVLLVVIGVQRFAPAVLGRIAVLVGIVAGVLVAIPFGFTDFGGVGDADWAGISTPFHFGAPTFEAG
;
A
#
# COMPACT_ATOMS: atom_id res chain seq x y z
N TRP A 1 -7.94 3.09 2.32
CA TRP A 1 -6.51 3.28 2.02
C TRP A 1 -6.12 4.72 1.72
N VAL A 2 -6.59 5.34 0.63
CA VAL A 2 -6.21 6.72 0.26
C VAL A 2 -6.55 7.77 1.33
N ALA A 3 -7.63 7.54 2.08
CA ALA A 3 -8.02 8.34 3.22
C ALA A 3 -7.33 7.93 4.53
N GLY A 4 -6.25 7.13 4.58
CA GLY A 4 -5.61 6.71 5.84
C GLY A 4 -6.21 5.49 6.55
N GLY A 5 -7.41 5.04 6.17
CA GLY A 5 -8.08 3.86 6.73
C GLY A 5 -9.26 4.22 7.64
N GLU A 6 -10.34 3.43 7.61
CA GLU A 6 -11.56 3.73 8.37
C GLU A 6 -11.26 3.77 9.88
N GLY A 7 -11.61 4.88 10.55
CA GLY A 7 -11.29 5.12 11.97
C GLY A 7 -9.89 5.69 12.27
N ALA A 8 -9.05 5.95 11.25
CA ALA A 8 -7.73 6.55 11.46
C ALA A 8 -7.82 8.02 11.93
N LYS A 9 -6.94 8.44 12.85
CA LYS A 9 -6.86 9.83 13.34
C LYS A 9 -6.55 10.83 12.22
N ASP A 10 -5.87 10.35 11.20
CA ASP A 10 -5.43 11.05 10.00
C ASP A 10 -6.30 10.71 8.79
N PHE A 11 -7.59 10.41 9.04
CA PHE A 11 -8.54 10.15 7.98
C PHE A 11 -8.63 11.33 7.01
N GLY A 12 -8.41 11.08 5.72
CA GLY A 12 -8.42 12.11 4.68
C GLY A 12 -7.28 13.13 4.78
N ALA A 13 -6.22 12.86 5.55
CA ALA A 13 -5.10 13.78 5.68
C ALA A 13 -4.52 14.17 4.30
N PRO A 14 -4.19 15.47 4.07
CA PRO A 14 -3.69 15.95 2.77
C PRO A 14 -2.48 15.18 2.26
N LYS A 15 -1.62 14.72 3.17
CA LYS A 15 -0.43 13.92 2.88
C LYS A 15 -0.79 12.57 2.23
N ASN A 16 -1.81 11.89 2.73
CA ASN A 16 -2.26 10.58 2.24
C ASN A 16 -2.88 10.73 0.85
N LEU A 17 -3.66 11.81 0.65
CA LEU A 17 -4.25 12.15 -0.64
C LEU A 17 -3.20 12.54 -1.68
N ALA A 18 -2.20 13.33 -1.29
CA ALA A 18 -1.09 13.74 -2.15
C ALA A 18 -0.25 12.55 -2.61
N LEU A 19 0.07 11.61 -1.71
CA LEU A 19 0.78 10.38 -2.07
C LEU A 19 -0.03 9.54 -3.06
N ALA A 20 -1.32 9.34 -2.80
CA ALA A 20 -2.19 8.57 -3.69
C ALA A 20 -2.30 9.21 -5.09
N LEU A 21 -2.44 10.54 -5.15
CA LEU A 21 -2.46 11.29 -6.40
C LEU A 21 -1.13 11.16 -7.14
N PHE A 22 0.00 11.25 -6.43
CA PHE A 22 1.32 11.07 -7.01
C PHE A 22 1.48 9.67 -7.63
N VAL A 23 1.14 8.61 -6.88
CA VAL A 23 1.21 7.22 -7.39
C VAL A 23 0.33 7.06 -8.63
N LEU A 24 -0.88 7.62 -8.61
CA LEU A 24 -1.78 7.60 -9.76
C LEU A 24 -1.16 8.27 -11.00
N LEU A 25 -0.54 9.44 -10.84
CA LEU A 25 0.13 10.15 -11.93
C LEU A 25 1.31 9.35 -12.49
N VAL A 26 2.09 8.69 -11.63
CA VAL A 26 3.18 7.80 -12.05
C VAL A 26 2.63 6.63 -12.86
N VAL A 27 1.59 5.95 -12.37
CA VAL A 27 0.97 4.81 -13.09
C VAL A 27 0.43 5.25 -14.44
N ILE A 28 -0.28 6.37 -14.53
CA ILE A 28 -0.81 6.90 -15.79
C ILE A 28 0.33 7.28 -16.74
N GLY A 29 1.39 7.93 -16.23
CA GLY A 29 2.57 8.28 -17.02
C GLY A 29 3.26 7.04 -17.59
N VAL A 30 3.49 6.02 -16.76
CA VAL A 30 4.06 4.75 -17.21
C VAL A 30 3.14 4.07 -18.23
N GLN A 31 1.83 3.97 -17.98
CA GLN A 31 0.90 3.34 -18.93
C GLN A 31 0.83 4.08 -20.28
N ARG A 32 0.94 5.42 -20.27
CA ARG A 32 0.80 6.23 -21.49
C ARG A 32 2.08 6.30 -22.32
N PHE A 33 3.25 6.30 -21.70
CA PHE A 33 4.53 6.48 -22.39
C PHE A 33 5.34 5.20 -22.54
N ALA A 34 4.96 4.10 -21.88
CA ALA A 34 5.70 2.86 -21.98
C ALA A 34 5.33 2.04 -23.24
N PRO A 35 6.31 1.46 -23.95
CA PRO A 35 6.07 0.58 -25.09
C PRO A 35 5.39 -0.74 -24.68
N ALA A 36 4.72 -1.42 -25.63
CA ALA A 36 3.83 -2.58 -25.40
C ALA A 36 4.44 -3.74 -24.58
N VAL A 37 5.77 -3.91 -24.59
CA VAL A 37 6.48 -4.90 -23.76
C VAL A 37 6.49 -4.50 -22.28
N LEU A 38 6.68 -3.20 -21.99
CA LEU A 38 6.61 -2.64 -20.64
C LEU A 38 5.17 -2.61 -20.12
N GLY A 39 4.15 -2.60 -20.99
CA GLY A 39 2.74 -2.71 -20.59
C GLY A 39 2.41 -3.97 -19.77
N ARG A 40 3.08 -5.11 -20.04
CA ARG A 40 2.89 -6.37 -19.30
C ARG A 40 3.47 -6.33 -17.88
N ILE A 41 4.53 -5.55 -17.68
CA ILE A 41 5.18 -5.36 -16.38
C ILE A 41 4.87 -3.99 -15.76
N ALA A 42 3.94 -3.22 -16.35
CA ALA A 42 3.63 -1.86 -15.92
C ALA A 42 3.15 -1.81 -14.47
N VAL A 43 2.42 -2.84 -14.03
CA VAL A 43 1.99 -2.99 -12.63
C VAL A 43 3.20 -3.17 -11.71
N LEU A 44 4.18 -4.01 -12.07
CA LEU A 44 5.40 -4.19 -11.29
C LEU A 44 6.21 -2.90 -11.19
N VAL A 45 6.35 -2.19 -12.31
CA VAL A 45 7.02 -0.87 -12.36
C VAL A 45 6.29 0.14 -11.47
N GLY A 46 4.97 0.18 -11.52
CA GLY A 46 4.15 1.04 -10.67
C GLY A 46 4.32 0.75 -9.17
N ILE A 47 4.39 -0.53 -8.80
CA ILE A 47 4.64 -0.95 -7.41
C ILE A 47 6.04 -0.51 -6.96
N VAL A 48 7.08 -0.77 -7.75
CA VAL A 48 8.46 -0.40 -7.41
C VAL A 48 8.61 1.12 -7.28
N ALA A 49 8.09 1.88 -8.25
CA ALA A 49 8.13 3.33 -8.21
C ALA A 49 7.34 3.89 -7.00
N GLY A 50 6.18 3.31 -6.70
CA GLY A 50 5.37 3.68 -5.53
C GLY A 50 6.11 3.48 -4.22
N VAL A 51 6.77 2.33 -4.04
CA VAL A 51 7.58 2.04 -2.84
C VAL A 51 8.79 2.98 -2.74
N LEU A 52 9.50 3.21 -3.84
CA LEU A 52 10.66 4.12 -3.86
C LEU A 52 10.31 5.54 -3.43
N VAL A 53 9.10 6.02 -3.75
CA VAL A 53 8.62 7.32 -3.26
C VAL A 53 8.04 7.24 -1.85
N ALA A 54 7.41 6.14 -1.46
CA ALA A 54 6.92 5.97 -0.09
C ALA A 54 8.03 6.01 0.98
N ILE A 55 9.25 5.57 0.65
CA ILE A 55 10.42 5.55 1.54
C ILE A 55 10.79 6.95 2.05
N PRO A 56 11.17 7.93 1.21
CA PRO A 56 11.57 9.26 1.68
C PRO A 56 10.43 10.05 2.32
N PHE A 57 9.16 9.73 2.02
CA PHE A 57 8.00 10.39 2.62
C PHE A 57 7.57 9.78 3.96
N GLY A 58 8.29 8.77 4.48
CA GLY A 58 8.04 8.17 5.78
C GLY A 58 6.73 7.39 5.87
N PHE A 59 6.22 6.92 4.74
CA PHE A 59 5.01 6.08 4.67
C PHE A 59 5.30 4.59 4.87
N THR A 60 6.57 4.21 4.94
CA THR A 60 7.00 2.83 5.13
C THR A 60 7.60 2.65 6.52
N ASP A 61 7.15 1.61 7.21
CA ASP A 61 7.76 1.10 8.43
C ASP A 61 8.38 -0.25 8.14
N PHE A 62 9.70 -0.33 8.27
CA PHE A 62 10.48 -1.56 8.06
C PHE A 62 10.85 -2.24 9.38
N GLY A 63 10.43 -1.70 10.54
CA GLY A 63 10.79 -2.23 11.85
C GLY A 63 10.42 -3.71 12.04
N GLY A 64 9.29 -4.13 11.48
CA GLY A 64 8.83 -5.52 11.56
C GLY A 64 9.50 -6.50 10.59
N VAL A 65 10.30 -6.02 9.61
CA VAL A 65 10.89 -6.90 8.58
C VAL A 65 12.05 -7.73 9.16
N GLY A 66 12.77 -7.19 10.15
CA GLY A 66 13.88 -7.90 10.80
C GLY A 66 13.43 -8.90 11.86
N ASP A 67 12.31 -8.63 12.54
CA ASP A 67 11.74 -9.48 13.59
C ASP A 67 10.72 -10.51 13.05
N ALA A 68 10.40 -10.47 11.75
CA ALA A 68 9.48 -11.41 11.15
C ALA A 68 10.09 -12.82 11.06
N ASP A 69 9.37 -13.80 11.61
CA ASP A 69 9.73 -15.21 11.46
C ASP A 69 9.70 -15.62 9.98
N TRP A 70 10.64 -16.48 9.59
CA TRP A 70 10.70 -17.06 8.23
C TRP A 70 9.47 -17.91 7.88
N ALA A 71 8.78 -18.43 8.90
CA ALA A 71 7.54 -19.16 8.78
C ALA A 71 6.57 -18.74 9.89
N GLY A 72 5.48 -18.06 9.53
CA GLY A 72 4.40 -17.71 10.44
C GLY A 72 3.27 -18.73 10.36
N ILE A 73 2.97 -19.40 11.47
CA ILE A 73 1.72 -20.15 11.60
C ILE A 73 0.62 -19.14 11.92
N SER A 74 -0.30 -18.91 10.99
CA SER A 74 -1.47 -18.07 11.24
C SER A 74 -2.36 -18.79 12.25
N THR A 75 -2.28 -18.38 13.51
CA THR A 75 -3.13 -18.92 14.56
C THR A 75 -4.58 -18.61 14.21
N PRO A 76 -5.53 -19.55 14.40
CA PRO A 76 -6.93 -19.23 14.26
C PRO A 76 -7.24 -18.02 15.16
N PHE A 77 -8.02 -17.07 14.62
CA PHE A 77 -8.35 -15.78 15.25
C PHE A 77 -7.22 -14.73 15.33
N HIS A 78 -6.17 -14.81 14.48
CA HIS A 78 -5.12 -13.77 14.40
C HIS A 78 -5.67 -12.35 14.20
N PHE A 79 -6.82 -12.20 13.53
CA PHE A 79 -7.49 -10.92 13.27
C PHE A 79 -8.72 -10.69 14.16
N GLY A 80 -8.94 -11.52 15.19
CA GLY A 80 -10.10 -11.47 16.08
C GLY A 80 -10.99 -12.72 16.03
N ALA A 81 -11.79 -12.92 17.07
CA ALA A 81 -12.84 -13.94 17.10
C ALA A 81 -14.00 -13.52 16.19
N PRO A 82 -14.72 -14.46 15.54
CA PRO A 82 -15.89 -14.13 14.73
C PRO A 82 -16.95 -13.46 15.61
N THR A 83 -17.18 -12.18 15.38
CA THR A 83 -18.24 -11.40 16.01
C THR A 83 -19.50 -11.55 15.18
N PHE A 84 -20.52 -12.18 15.76
CA PHE A 84 -21.84 -12.26 15.14
C PHE A 84 -22.70 -11.14 15.72
N GLU A 85 -22.93 -10.08 14.94
CA GLU A 85 -23.90 -9.07 15.31
C GLU A 85 -25.30 -9.61 15.03
N ALA A 86 -26.02 -9.95 16.10
CA ALA A 86 -27.41 -10.35 16.03
C ALA A 86 -28.31 -9.12 16.16
N GLY A 87 -28.46 -8.38 15.05
CA GLY A 87 -29.52 -7.37 14.86
C GLY A 87 -29.24 -5.99 15.45
#